data_AF-A0AAJ2E0M4-F1
#
_entry.id   AF-A0AAJ2E0M4-F1
#
_cell.length_a   1.000
_cell.length_b   1.000
_cell.length_c   1.000
_cell.angle_alpha   90.00
_cell.angle_beta   90.00
_cell.angle_gamma   90.00
#
_symmetry.space_group_name_H-M   'P 1'
#
loop_
_entity.id
_entity.type
_entity.pdbx_description
1 polymer ?
#
loop_
_entity_poly.entity_id
_entity_poly.type
_entity_poly.pdbx_seq_one_letter_code
_entity_poly.pdbx_strand_id
1 'polypeptide(L)'
;MKYFPLVALTIAISACAAQPPAGVQQVGMSDKPVKAVAECVSHAWADKTQQQVVSQDTLANDQAVDVYVPGQQPPNGAAAVVRPKWSGPGSWVGFRASGAAGSQATGDIQACL
;
A
#
# COMPACT_ATOMS: atom_id res chain seq x y z
N MET A 1 38.14 17.06 41.11
CA MET A 1 36.74 17.37 40.74
C MET A 1 36.53 16.95 39.29
N LYS A 2 35.31 16.51 38.97
CA LYS A 2 34.97 15.54 37.93
C LYS A 2 33.88 16.14 37.05
N TYR A 3 34.12 16.27 35.75
CA TYR A 3 33.09 16.65 34.77
C TYR A 3 33.35 15.93 33.45
N PHE A 4 32.58 14.87 33.20
CA PHE A 4 32.48 14.23 31.89
C PHE A 4 31.51 15.05 31.03
N PRO A 5 31.83 15.32 29.74
CA PRO A 5 30.88 15.96 28.86
C PRO A 5 29.84 14.92 28.44
N LEU A 6 28.63 15.03 28.99
CA LEU A 6 27.46 14.34 28.48
C LEU A 6 27.11 14.97 27.12
N VAL A 7 27.61 14.36 26.05
CA VAL A 7 27.11 14.61 24.69
C VAL A 7 25.69 14.04 24.64
N ALA A 8 24.72 14.92 24.80
CA ALA A 8 23.31 14.59 24.61
C ALA A 8 23.06 14.37 23.12
N LEU A 9 23.11 13.10 22.69
CA LEU A 9 22.68 12.70 21.37
C LEU A 9 21.14 12.73 21.37
N THR A 10 20.55 13.87 21.02
CA THR A 10 19.11 13.98 20.79
C THR A 10 18.76 13.26 19.50
N ILE A 11 18.47 11.96 19.61
CA ILE A 11 17.93 11.17 18.50
C ILE A 11 16.49 11.62 18.32
N ALA A 12 16.24 12.52 17.37
CA ALA A 12 14.89 12.90 16.98
C ALA A 12 14.24 11.73 16.23
N ILE A 13 13.56 10.85 16.96
CA ILE A 13 12.79 9.73 16.38
C ILE A 13 11.39 10.25 15.98
N SER A 14 11.31 11.20 15.05
CA SER A 14 10.03 11.73 14.54
C SER A 14 9.48 10.97 13.32
N ALA A 15 9.87 9.69 13.13
CA ALA A 15 9.52 8.90 11.94
C ALA A 15 8.35 7.90 12.12
N CYS A 16 7.76 7.77 13.32
CA CYS A 16 6.76 6.71 13.58
C CYS A 16 5.37 6.93 12.96
N ALA A 17 5.12 8.00 12.21
CA ALA A 17 3.83 8.24 11.54
C ALA A 17 3.80 7.78 10.06
N ALA A 18 4.95 7.52 9.45
CA ALA A 18 5.07 7.23 8.01
C ALA A 18 5.44 5.78 7.69
N GLN A 19 5.29 4.86 8.65
CA GLN A 19 5.62 3.47 8.39
C GLN A 19 4.53 2.82 7.53
N PRO A 20 4.89 2.20 6.38
CA PRO A 20 3.98 1.33 5.66
C PRO A 20 3.36 0.30 6.61
N PRO A 21 2.11 -0.13 6.39
CA PRO A 21 1.53 -1.23 7.15
C PRO A 21 2.46 -2.45 7.13
N ALA A 22 2.54 -3.18 8.25
CA ALA A 22 3.43 -4.33 8.38
C ALA A 22 3.17 -5.37 7.28
N GLY A 23 4.24 -5.90 6.68
CA GLY A 23 4.14 -6.86 5.58
C GLY A 23 3.71 -6.28 4.23
N VAL A 24 3.65 -4.95 4.10
CA VAL A 24 3.33 -4.27 2.84
C VAL A 24 4.57 -3.56 2.30
N GLN A 25 4.97 -3.93 1.09
CA GLN A 25 6.05 -3.25 0.38
C GLN A 25 5.48 -2.05 -0.38
N GLN A 26 6.11 -0.88 -0.26
CA GLN A 26 5.72 0.28 -1.04
C GLN A 26 5.96 0.03 -2.54
N VAL A 27 4.95 0.33 -3.36
CA VAL A 27 5.03 0.29 -4.82
C VAL A 27 5.19 1.70 -5.39
N GLY A 28 4.43 2.66 -4.87
CA GLY A 28 4.52 4.06 -5.31
C GLY A 28 3.45 4.99 -4.73
N MET A 29 3.36 6.17 -5.33
CA MET A 29 2.43 7.24 -5.00
C MET A 29 1.70 7.66 -6.28
N SER A 30 0.43 8.04 -6.18
CA SER A 30 -0.37 8.54 -7.30
C SER A 30 -1.06 9.85 -6.91
N ASP A 31 -1.20 10.77 -7.85
CA ASP A 31 -2.02 11.99 -7.66
C ASP A 31 -3.52 11.71 -7.80
N LYS A 32 -3.89 10.50 -8.21
CA LYS A 32 -5.27 10.04 -8.30
C LYS A 32 -5.83 9.66 -6.92
N PRO A 33 -7.15 9.81 -6.69
CA PRO A 33 -7.79 9.38 -5.46
C PRO A 33 -7.74 7.85 -5.31
N VAL A 34 -7.86 7.37 -4.07
CA VAL A 34 -7.80 5.94 -3.71
C VAL A 34 -8.72 5.08 -4.57
N LYS A 35 -9.99 5.48 -4.69
CA LYS A 35 -10.99 4.77 -5.50
C LYS A 35 -10.53 4.55 -6.95
N ALA A 36 -10.06 5.60 -7.61
CA ALA A 36 -9.66 5.53 -9.01
C ALA A 36 -8.46 4.59 -9.24
N VAL A 37 -7.51 4.57 -8.30
CA VAL A 37 -6.36 3.66 -8.37
C VAL A 37 -6.78 2.23 -8.08
N ALA A 38 -7.62 2.02 -7.05
CA ALA A 38 -8.16 0.70 -6.73
C ALA A 38 -8.95 0.11 -7.91
N GLU A 39 -9.83 0.89 -8.54
CA GLU A 39 -10.59 0.48 -9.72
C GLU A 39 -9.66 0.14 -10.89
N CYS A 40 -8.64 0.96 -11.17
CA CYS A 40 -7.67 0.67 -12.22
C CYS A 40 -6.96 -0.67 -11.99
N VAL A 41 -6.48 -0.92 -10.77
CA VAL A 41 -5.81 -2.19 -10.44
C VAL A 41 -6.77 -3.37 -10.56
N SER A 42 -8.00 -3.22 -10.07
CA SER A 42 -9.03 -4.25 -10.19
C SER A 42 -9.34 -4.60 -11.64
N HIS A 43 -9.53 -3.59 -12.50
CA HIS A 43 -9.76 -3.79 -13.93
C HIS A 43 -8.56 -4.40 -14.63
N ALA A 44 -7.35 -3.88 -14.40
CA ALA A 44 -6.13 -4.39 -15.01
C ALA A 44 -5.92 -5.89 -14.71
N TRP A 45 -6.14 -6.32 -13.47
CA TRP A 45 -6.03 -7.73 -13.11
C TRP A 45 -7.20 -8.57 -13.62
N ALA A 46 -8.43 -8.08 -13.56
CA ALA A 46 -9.58 -8.79 -14.09
C ALA A 46 -9.46 -9.02 -15.60
N ASP A 47 -9.07 -8.00 -16.36
CA ASP A 47 -8.91 -8.07 -17.81
C ASP A 47 -7.76 -8.99 -18.20
N LYS A 48 -6.62 -8.89 -17.51
CA LYS A 48 -5.43 -9.70 -17.80
C LYS A 48 -5.61 -11.17 -17.47
N THR A 49 -6.34 -11.49 -16.40
CA THR A 49 -6.50 -12.88 -15.91
C THR A 49 -7.82 -13.53 -16.31
N GLN A 50 -8.80 -12.74 -16.74
CA GLN A 50 -10.17 -13.18 -16.97
C GLN A 50 -10.79 -13.85 -15.73
N GLN A 51 -10.39 -13.38 -14.54
CA GLN A 51 -10.86 -13.87 -13.25
C GLN A 51 -11.49 -12.74 -12.44
N GLN A 52 -12.38 -13.12 -11.53
CA GLN A 52 -12.94 -12.18 -10.57
C GLN A 52 -11.85 -11.64 -9.64
N VAL A 53 -11.77 -10.32 -9.55
CA VAL A 53 -10.96 -9.61 -8.56
C VAL A 53 -11.85 -9.20 -7.40
N VAL A 54 -11.38 -9.43 -6.18
CA VAL A 54 -12.09 -9.03 -4.96
C VAL A 54 -11.45 -7.76 -4.41
N SER A 55 -12.25 -6.73 -4.16
CA SER A 55 -11.84 -5.52 -3.45
C SER A 55 -12.52 -5.46 -2.09
N GLN A 56 -11.79 -5.01 -1.08
CA GLN A 56 -12.31 -4.82 0.28
C GLN A 56 -12.02 -3.41 0.75
N ASP A 57 -13.07 -2.69 1.15
CA ASP A 57 -12.92 -1.43 1.86
C ASP A 57 -12.40 -1.69 3.27
N THR A 58 -11.30 -1.04 3.59
CA THR A 58 -10.72 -1.00 4.94
C THR A 58 -11.06 0.29 5.68
N LEU A 59 -11.49 1.32 4.96
CA LEU A 59 -12.14 2.53 5.48
C LEU A 59 -13.38 2.85 4.64
N ALA A 60 -14.41 3.41 5.27
CA ALA A 60 -15.66 3.76 4.61
C ALA A 60 -15.47 4.77 3.46
N ASN A 61 -16.38 4.74 2.49
CA ASN A 61 -16.40 5.61 1.31
C ASN A 61 -15.15 5.47 0.41
N ASP A 62 -14.67 4.24 0.21
CA ASP A 62 -13.51 3.93 -0.64
C ASP A 62 -12.22 4.68 -0.23
N GLN A 63 -12.13 5.14 1.03
CA GLN A 63 -10.98 5.92 1.51
C GLN A 63 -9.73 5.07 1.69
N ALA A 64 -9.87 3.75 1.80
CA ALA A 64 -8.78 2.81 1.83
C ALA A 64 -9.27 1.45 1.34
N VAL A 65 -8.63 0.90 0.32
CA VAL A 65 -9.09 -0.32 -0.36
C VAL A 65 -7.94 -1.30 -0.48
N ASP A 66 -8.22 -2.57 -0.16
CA ASP A 66 -7.35 -3.69 -0.50
C ASP A 66 -7.91 -4.39 -1.73
N VAL A 67 -7.17 -4.38 -2.83
CA VAL A 67 -7.50 -5.11 -4.07
C VAL A 67 -6.72 -6.42 -4.05
N TYR A 68 -7.40 -7.55 -3.97
CA TYR A 68 -6.77 -8.85 -3.87
C TYR A 68 -6.35 -9.37 -5.24
N VAL A 69 -5.16 -9.96 -5.33
CA VAL A 69 -4.70 -10.65 -6.55
C VAL A 69 -5.74 -11.72 -6.92
N PRO A 70 -6.04 -11.94 -8.22
CA PRO A 70 -6.97 -12.98 -8.65
C PRO A 70 -6.76 -14.33 -7.95
N GLY A 71 -7.84 -14.92 -7.44
CA GLY A 71 -7.82 -16.17 -6.68
C GLY A 71 -7.45 -16.04 -5.19
N GLN A 72 -7.05 -14.85 -4.71
CA GLN A 72 -6.87 -14.57 -3.28
C GLN A 72 -8.19 -14.10 -2.66
N GLN A 73 -8.36 -14.34 -1.36
CA GLN A 73 -9.56 -13.95 -0.62
C GLN A 73 -9.22 -13.05 0.58
N PRO A 74 -10.09 -12.09 0.95
CA PRO A 74 -9.98 -11.38 2.21
C PRO A 74 -10.17 -12.31 3.43
N PRO A 75 -9.69 -11.93 4.63
CA PRO A 75 -8.85 -10.76 4.92
C PRO A 75 -7.34 -11.03 4.70
N ASN A 76 -6.99 -12.28 4.39
CA ASN A 76 -5.61 -12.75 4.29
C ASN A 76 -5.29 -13.12 2.84
N GLY A 77 -4.37 -12.43 2.19
CA GLY A 77 -4.00 -12.73 0.82
C GLY A 77 -3.11 -11.68 0.21
N ALA A 78 -2.56 -12.00 -0.96
CA ALA A 78 -1.77 -11.05 -1.72
C ALA A 78 -2.69 -9.95 -2.25
N ALA A 79 -2.34 -8.68 -2.03
CA ALA A 79 -3.21 -7.56 -2.37
C ALA A 79 -2.43 -6.27 -2.66
N ALA A 80 -2.94 -5.46 -3.58
CA ALA A 80 -2.60 -4.04 -3.64
C ALA A 80 -3.31 -3.32 -2.49
N VAL A 81 -2.53 -2.63 -1.68
CA VAL A 81 -2.98 -1.87 -0.53
C VAL A 81 -3.00 -0.41 -0.92
N VAL A 82 -4.19 0.13 -1.21
CA VAL A 82 -4.37 1.52 -1.65
C VAL A 82 -4.86 2.34 -0.47
N ARG A 83 -4.11 3.38 -0.10
CA ARG A 83 -4.39 4.26 1.03
C ARG A 83 -4.27 5.73 0.59
N PRO A 84 -4.82 6.69 1.35
CA PRO A 84 -4.52 8.10 1.11
C PRO A 84 -3.03 8.36 1.31
N LYS A 85 -2.46 9.34 0.60
CA LYS A 85 -1.12 9.82 0.95
C LYS A 85 -1.11 10.34 2.40
N TRP A 86 0.01 10.17 3.10
CA TRP A 86 0.21 10.72 4.45
C TRP A 86 0.12 12.24 4.51
N SER A 87 0.43 12.90 3.40
CA SER A 87 0.33 14.35 3.27
C SER A 87 -0.12 14.74 1.86
N GLY A 88 -1.06 15.67 1.80
CA GLY A 88 -1.58 16.19 0.53
C GLY A 88 -2.57 15.25 -0.18
N PRO A 89 -3.08 15.68 -1.34
CA PRO A 89 -4.04 14.89 -2.11
C PRO A 89 -3.38 13.71 -2.83
N GLY A 90 -4.20 12.71 -3.13
CA GLY A 90 -3.81 11.51 -3.87
C GLY A 90 -3.74 10.27 -3.00
N SER A 91 -3.11 9.23 -3.53
CA SER A 91 -3.01 7.92 -2.89
C SER A 91 -1.57 7.42 -2.80
N TRP A 92 -1.34 6.61 -1.78
CA TRP A 92 -0.21 5.72 -1.68
C TRP A 92 -0.64 4.30 -2.02
N VAL A 93 0.23 3.58 -2.70
CA VAL A 93 0.01 2.17 -3.01
C VAL A 93 1.18 1.32 -2.55
N GLY A 94 0.83 0.31 -1.78
CA GLY A 94 1.72 -0.79 -1.43
C GLY A 94 1.21 -2.11 -1.99
N PHE A 95 2.04 -3.13 -1.88
CA PHE A 95 1.70 -4.50 -2.20
C PHE A 95 1.99 -5.38 -0.99
N ARG A 96 0.95 -6.05 -0.51
CA ARG A 96 1.06 -7.10 0.50
C ARG A 96 1.28 -8.41 -0.23
N ALA A 97 2.44 -9.03 -0.04
CA ALA A 97 2.71 -10.35 -0.60
C ALA A 97 2.08 -11.44 0.26
N SER A 98 1.62 -12.52 -0.39
CA SER A 98 1.20 -13.77 0.26
C SER A 98 1.54 -14.93 -0.66
N GLY A 99 2.32 -15.89 -0.18
CA GLY A 99 2.82 -16.99 -1.00
C GLY A 99 3.67 -16.51 -2.20
N ALA A 100 3.46 -17.11 -3.38
CA ALA A 100 4.26 -16.87 -4.58
C ALA A 100 3.78 -15.69 -5.45
N ALA A 101 2.72 -14.98 -5.08
CA ALA A 101 2.20 -13.85 -5.84
C ALA A 101 2.98 -12.56 -5.49
N GLY A 102 3.79 -12.03 -6.41
CA GLY A 102 4.67 -10.89 -6.09
C GLY A 102 5.04 -9.97 -7.25
N SER A 103 5.98 -10.37 -8.09
CA SER A 103 6.70 -9.46 -8.98
C SER A 103 5.91 -8.96 -10.19
N GLN A 104 5.02 -9.77 -10.78
CA GLN A 104 4.15 -9.31 -11.87
C GLN A 104 3.03 -8.40 -11.38
N ALA A 105 2.52 -8.63 -10.17
CA ALA A 105 1.45 -7.82 -9.58
C ALA A 105 1.88 -6.37 -9.35
N THR A 106 3.13 -6.14 -8.91
CA THR A 106 3.66 -4.78 -8.69
C THR A 106 3.82 -3.96 -9.97
N GLY A 107 4.12 -4.59 -11.10
CA GLY A 107 4.24 -3.90 -12.39
C GLY A 107 2.88 -3.41 -12.91
N ASP A 108 1.84 -4.23 -12.77
CA ASP A 108 0.46 -3.84 -13.12
C ASP A 108 -0.04 -2.70 -12.22
N ILE A 109 0.32 -2.72 -10.93
CA ILE A 109 0.01 -1.62 -10.01
C ILE A 109 0.68 -0.32 -10.46
N GLN A 110 1.96 -0.36 -10.85
CA GLN A 110 2.68 0.83 -11.30
C GLN A 110 2.06 1.50 -12.53
N ALA A 111 1.43 0.73 -13.42
CA ALA A 111 0.72 1.27 -14.59
C ALA A 111 -0.55 2.08 -14.21
N CYS A 112 -1.05 1.92 -12.98
CA CYS A 112 -2.25 2.58 -12.47
C CYS A 112 -1.97 3.82 -11.61
N LEU A 113 -0.71 4.11 -11.29
CA LEU A 113 -0.30 5.26 -10.50
C LEU A 113 -0.28 6.54 -11.36
#